data_AF-A0A318KNK6-F1
#
_entry.id   AF-A0A318KNK6-F1
#
_cell.length_a   1.000
_cell.length_b   1.000
_cell.length_c   1.000
_cell.angle_alpha   90.00
_cell.angle_beta   90.00
_cell.angle_gamma   90.00
#
_symmetry.space_group_name_H-M   'P 1'
#
loop_
_entity.id
_entity.type
_entity.pdbx_description
1 polymer ?
#
loop_
_entity_poly.entity_id
_entity_poly.type
_entity_poly.pdbx_seq_one_letter_code
_entity_poly.pdbx_strand_id
1 'polypeptide(L)'
;MALNVEHLLRTANTLEQALLALRQHSHPDDVMFDLFRNAAIKSFELSLETAGKLLRKALKAYSGNPRSVDALVFNDVLRQAGRHGLLDQSGVERWLAYRANRNNTAHDYGQDFANHTLTLLPDYLQDVRQLAGHLQKVFDASA
;
A
#
# COMPACT_ATOMS: atom_id res chain seq x y z
N MET A 1 0.17 -21.15 -5.97
CA MET A 1 0.17 -19.78 -6.53
C MET A 1 1.53 -19.16 -6.21
N ALA A 2 2.35 -18.92 -7.24
CA ALA A 2 3.73 -18.47 -7.08
C ALA A 2 3.80 -17.19 -6.23
N LEU A 3 4.82 -17.12 -5.35
CA LEU A 3 5.13 -15.94 -4.55
C LEU A 3 5.67 -14.86 -5.47
N ASN A 4 4.85 -13.92 -5.91
CA ASN A 4 5.37 -12.77 -6.66
C ASN A 4 4.69 -11.47 -6.23
N VAL A 5 5.46 -10.39 -6.34
CA VAL A 5 5.01 -9.04 -6.06
C VAL A 5 4.35 -8.39 -7.28
N GLU A 6 4.14 -9.15 -8.37
CA GLU A 6 3.63 -8.65 -9.65
C GLU A 6 2.28 -7.96 -9.52
N HIS A 7 1.35 -8.53 -8.75
CA HIS A 7 0.05 -7.89 -8.53
C HIS A 7 0.21 -6.56 -7.79
N LEU A 8 1.08 -6.49 -6.78
CA LEU A 8 1.38 -5.26 -6.06
C LEU A 8 1.99 -4.20 -7.00
N LEU A 9 2.96 -4.58 -7.82
CA LEU A 9 3.56 -3.70 -8.82
C LEU A 9 2.56 -3.24 -9.88
N ARG A 10 1.66 -4.12 -10.33
CA ARG A 10 0.59 -3.75 -11.26
C ARG A 10 -0.31 -2.68 -10.67
N THR A 11 -0.73 -2.83 -9.41
CA THR A 11 -1.53 -1.82 -8.72
C THR A 11 -0.78 -0.50 -8.52
N ALA A 12 0.54 -0.55 -8.25
CA ALA A 12 1.38 0.64 -8.18
C ALA A 12 1.47 1.37 -9.53
N ASN A 13 1.60 0.63 -10.63
CA ASN A 13 1.62 1.22 -11.97
C ASN A 13 0.27 1.85 -12.33
N THR A 14 -0.85 1.22 -11.97
CA THR A 14 -2.19 1.83 -12.15
C THR A 14 -2.33 3.11 -11.33
N LEU A 15 -1.85 3.12 -10.09
CA LEU A 15 -1.83 4.32 -9.26
C LEU A 15 -0.99 5.44 -9.90
N GLU A 16 0.21 5.13 -10.39
CA GLU A 16 1.07 6.11 -11.08
C GLU A 16 0.37 6.74 -12.28
N GLN A 17 -0.26 5.93 -13.13
CA GLN A 17 -1.00 6.44 -14.30
C GLN A 17 -2.17 7.33 -13.89
N ALA A 18 -2.91 6.96 -12.85
CA ALA A 18 -4.00 7.79 -12.33
C ALA A 18 -3.48 9.14 -11.80
N LEU A 19 -2.36 9.14 -11.07
CA LEU A 19 -1.74 10.37 -10.57
C LEU A 19 -1.22 11.27 -11.71
N LEU A 20 -0.65 10.69 -12.77
CA LEU A 20 -0.22 11.44 -13.94
C LEU A 20 -1.39 12.08 -14.68
N ALA A 21 -2.49 11.33 -14.86
CA ALA A 21 -3.69 11.84 -15.52
C ALA A 21 -4.37 12.96 -14.70
N LEU A 22 -4.40 12.85 -13.37
CA LEU A 22 -4.91 13.91 -12.48
C LEU A 22 -4.16 15.24 -12.63
N ARG A 23 -2.85 15.19 -12.93
CA ARG A 23 -2.06 16.41 -13.20
C ARG A 23 -2.46 17.08 -14.52
N GLN A 24 -3.02 16.33 -15.47
CA GLN A 24 -3.49 16.85 -16.77
C GLN A 24 -4.94 17.34 -16.71
N HIS A 25 -5.74 16.77 -15.80
CA HIS A 25 -7.16 17.08 -15.63
C HIS A 25 -7.40 17.78 -14.29
N SER A 26 -6.95 19.03 -14.12
CA SER A 26 -6.96 19.70 -12.79
C SER A 26 -8.27 20.38 -12.41
N HIS A 27 -9.28 20.37 -13.28
CA HIS A 27 -10.56 21.04 -13.03
C HIS A 27 -11.50 20.15 -12.22
N PRO A 28 -11.99 20.59 -11.04
CA PRO A 28 -12.87 19.78 -10.19
C PRO A 28 -14.21 19.39 -10.84
N ASP A 29 -14.70 20.17 -11.81
CA ASP A 29 -15.93 19.88 -12.55
C ASP A 29 -15.70 18.95 -13.77
N ASP A 30 -14.45 18.53 -14.02
CA ASP A 30 -14.11 17.58 -15.07
C ASP A 30 -14.44 16.15 -14.61
N VAL A 31 -15.32 15.48 -15.33
CA VAL A 31 -15.65 14.06 -15.09
C VAL A 31 -14.39 13.19 -15.15
N MET A 32 -13.39 13.57 -15.96
CA MET A 32 -12.10 12.87 -15.99
C MET A 32 -11.32 13.03 -14.69
N PHE A 33 -11.35 14.19 -14.04
CA PHE A 33 -10.73 14.39 -12.72
C PHE A 33 -11.33 13.42 -11.70
N ASP A 34 -12.66 13.34 -11.64
CA ASP A 34 -13.35 12.41 -10.75
C ASP A 34 -13.03 10.94 -11.06
N LEU A 35 -12.99 10.57 -12.34
CA LEU A 35 -12.65 9.23 -12.78
C LEU A 35 -11.23 8.83 -12.32
N PHE A 36 -10.23 9.67 -12.58
CA PHE A 36 -8.85 9.38 -12.21
C PHE A 36 -8.62 9.45 -10.70
N ARG A 37 -9.34 10.33 -9.99
CA ARG A 37 -9.33 10.38 -8.52
C ARG A 37 -9.83 9.06 -7.92
N ASN A 38 -10.96 8.56 -8.42
CA ASN A 38 -11.51 7.28 -8.01
C ASN A 38 -10.60 6.10 -8.35
N ALA A 39 -9.90 6.15 -9.49
CA ALA A 39 -8.90 5.15 -9.86
C ALA A 39 -7.68 5.16 -8.92
N ALA A 40 -7.18 6.35 -8.54
CA ALA A 40 -6.04 6.52 -7.64
C ALA A 40 -6.36 6.02 -6.21
N ILE A 41 -7.36 6.63 -5.58
CA ILE A 41 -8.48 5.94 -4.91
C ILE A 41 -8.32 4.44 -4.65
N LYS A 42 -8.93 3.71 -5.58
CA LYS A 42 -9.06 2.26 -5.52
C LYS A 42 -7.73 1.53 -5.63
N SER A 43 -6.79 2.08 -6.41
CA SER A 43 -5.46 1.50 -6.57
C SER A 43 -4.69 1.53 -5.24
N PHE A 44 -4.78 2.62 -4.48
CA PHE A 44 -4.25 2.74 -3.12
C PHE A 44 -4.84 1.69 -2.17
N GLU A 45 -6.17 1.57 -2.12
CA GLU A 45 -6.82 0.58 -1.25
C GLU A 45 -6.38 -0.85 -1.54
N LEU A 46 -6.37 -1.23 -2.82
CA LEU A 46 -6.06 -2.59 -3.27
C LEU A 46 -4.58 -2.92 -3.05
N SER A 47 -3.68 -1.99 -3.35
CA SER A 47 -2.25 -2.15 -3.12
C SER A 47 -1.92 -2.24 -1.64
N LEU A 48 -2.58 -1.46 -0.77
CA LEU A 48 -2.36 -1.51 0.68
C LEU A 48 -2.80 -2.84 1.28
N GLU A 49 -3.95 -3.38 0.85
CA GLU A 49 -4.40 -4.71 1.26
C GLU A 49 -3.44 -5.80 0.78
N THR A 50 -3.01 -5.72 -0.48
CA THR A 50 -2.06 -6.67 -1.08
C THR A 50 -0.72 -6.65 -0.35
N ALA A 51 -0.18 -5.46 -0.04
CA ALA A 51 1.04 -5.28 0.72
C ALA A 51 0.95 -5.94 2.10
N GLY A 52 -0.16 -5.74 2.82
CA GLY A 52 -0.38 -6.40 4.12
C GLY A 52 -0.39 -7.93 4.04
N LYS A 53 -1.02 -8.49 3.00
CA LYS A 53 -1.02 -9.95 2.75
C LYS A 53 0.39 -10.48 2.48
N LEU A 54 1.16 -9.77 1.65
CA LEU A 54 2.54 -10.16 1.33
C LEU A 54 3.49 -10.02 2.52
N LEU A 55 3.35 -8.94 3.31
CA LEU A 55 4.10 -8.75 4.56
C LEU A 55 3.86 -9.89 5.56
N ARG A 56 2.61 -10.31 5.77
CA ARG A 56 2.31 -11.48 6.61
C ARG A 56 3.03 -12.72 6.09
N LYS A 57 3.02 -12.93 4.77
CA LYS A 57 3.67 -14.10 4.16
C LYS A 57 5.19 -14.05 4.36
N ALA A 58 5.81 -12.88 4.18
CA ALA A 58 7.23 -12.69 4.45
C ALA A 58 7.57 -12.92 5.94
N LEU A 59 6.77 -12.37 6.86
CA LEU A 59 6.95 -12.55 8.30
C LEU A 59 6.88 -14.01 8.76
N LYS A 60 6.11 -14.86 8.05
CA LYS A 60 6.09 -16.31 8.34
C LYS A 60 7.44 -16.98 8.09
N ALA A 61 8.27 -16.46 7.18
CA ALA A 61 9.62 -16.99 6.96
C ALA A 61 10.58 -16.69 8.12
N TYR A 62 10.32 -15.63 8.89
CA TYR A 62 11.13 -15.23 10.05
C TYR A 62 10.62 -15.82 11.37
N SER A 63 9.39 -16.36 11.41
CA SER A 63 8.77 -16.87 12.63
C SER A 63 8.92 -18.39 12.75
N GLY A 64 9.43 -18.86 13.90
CA GLY A 64 9.39 -20.28 14.26
C GLY A 64 7.97 -20.81 14.55
N ASN A 65 6.97 -19.93 14.59
CA ASN A 65 5.55 -20.30 14.72
C ASN A 65 4.69 -19.49 13.72
N PRO A 66 4.50 -19.97 12.49
CA PRO A 66 3.73 -19.25 11.46
C PRO A 66 2.29 -18.90 11.86
N ARG A 67 1.67 -19.65 12.78
CA ARG A 67 0.31 -19.38 13.26
C ARG A 67 0.22 -18.08 14.07
N SER A 68 1.30 -17.66 14.73
CA SER A 68 1.30 -16.38 15.47
C SER A 68 1.16 -15.18 14.53
N VAL A 69 1.68 -15.29 13.31
CA VAL A 69 1.60 -14.23 12.28
C VAL A 69 0.17 -14.06 11.75
N ASP A 70 -0.59 -15.16 11.68
CA ASP A 70 -1.99 -15.14 11.22
C ASP A 70 -2.91 -14.40 12.20
N ALA A 71 -2.59 -14.42 13.50
CA ALA A 71 -3.35 -13.73 14.54
C ALA A 71 -3.10 -12.22 14.61
N LEU A 72 -2.05 -11.70 13.96
CA LEU A 72 -1.71 -10.28 14.03
C LEU A 72 -2.81 -9.41 13.40
N VAL A 73 -3.11 -8.25 13.96
CA VAL A 73 -3.88 -7.22 13.23
C VAL A 73 -2.95 -6.45 12.28
N PHE A 74 -3.52 -5.69 11.34
CA PHE A 74 -2.72 -5.03 10.28
C PHE A 74 -1.61 -4.12 10.85
N ASN A 75 -1.91 -3.34 11.88
CA ASN A 75 -0.91 -2.46 12.50
C ASN A 75 0.23 -3.27 13.14
N ASP A 76 -0.07 -4.44 13.71
CA ASP A 76 0.97 -5.31 14.27
C ASP A 76 1.82 -5.97 13.18
N VAL A 77 1.24 -6.28 12.02
CA VAL A 77 2.02 -6.73 10.84
C VAL A 77 3.04 -5.67 10.45
N LEU A 78 2.65 -4.39 10.39
CA LEU A 78 3.57 -3.30 10.06
C LEU A 78 4.68 -3.15 11.12
N ARG A 79 4.34 -3.23 12.40
CA ARG A 79 5.32 -3.16 13.49
C ARG A 79 6.30 -4.34 13.46
N GLN A 80 5.81 -5.55 13.18
CA GLN A 80 6.67 -6.73 13.03
C GLN A 80 7.54 -6.65 11.78
N ALA A 81 7.02 -6.10 10.67
CA ALA A 81 7.80 -5.83 9.48
C ALA A 81 9.00 -4.90 9.80
N GLY A 82 8.78 -3.89 10.64
CA GLY A 82 9.86 -3.05 11.18
C GLY A 82 10.91 -3.84 11.98
N ARG A 83 10.46 -4.67 12.92
CA ARG A 83 11.34 -5.49 13.77
C ARG A 83 12.23 -6.45 12.98
N HIS A 84 11.74 -6.97 11.86
CA HIS A 84 12.49 -7.87 10.99
C HIS A 84 13.20 -7.17 9.83
N GLY A 85 13.24 -5.83 9.82
CA GLY A 85 13.98 -5.05 8.82
C GLY A 85 13.35 -5.02 7.42
N LEU A 86 12.08 -5.44 7.28
CA LEU A 86 11.33 -5.31 6.01
C LEU A 86 10.94 -3.85 5.74
N LEU A 87 10.71 -3.09 6.81
CA LEU A 87 10.50 -1.66 6.83
C LEU A 87 11.50 -1.03 7.80
N ASP A 88 11.98 0.17 7.50
CA ASP A 88 12.70 0.99 8.48
C ASP A 88 11.72 1.69 9.43
N GLN A 89 12.23 2.36 10.46
CA GLN A 89 11.39 3.04 11.45
C GLN A 89 10.46 4.08 10.79
N SER A 90 11.02 4.90 9.88
CA SER A 90 10.25 5.92 9.17
C SER A 90 9.18 5.29 8.26
N GLY A 91 9.50 4.18 7.61
CA GLY A 91 8.57 3.39 6.82
C GLY A 91 7.41 2.87 7.66
N VAL A 92 7.65 2.29 8.84
CA VAL A 92 6.56 1.82 9.71
C VAL A 92 5.58 2.94 10.04
N GLU A 93 6.09 4.13 10.36
CA GLU A 93 5.26 5.31 10.66
C GLU A 93 4.42 5.75 9.45
N ARG A 94 5.04 5.84 8.25
CA ARG A 94 4.32 6.16 7.01
C ARG A 94 3.24 5.13 6.69
N TRP A 95 3.55 3.83 6.78
CA TRP A 95 2.60 2.76 6.51
C TRP A 95 1.43 2.71 7.50
N LEU A 96 1.67 3.04 8.77
CA LEU A 96 0.60 3.21 9.76
C LEU A 96 -0.30 4.40 9.41
N ALA A 97 0.28 5.52 8.96
CA ALA A 97 -0.49 6.69 8.51
C ALA A 97 -1.34 6.36 7.28
N TYR A 98 -0.79 5.65 6.28
CA TYR A 98 -1.56 5.17 5.13
C TYR A 98 -2.71 4.26 5.56
N ARG A 99 -2.48 3.35 6.51
CA ARG A 99 -3.52 2.45 7.04
C ARG A 99 -4.63 3.20 7.77
N ALA A 100 -4.27 4.21 8.56
CA ALA A 100 -5.22 5.07 9.24
C ALA A 100 -6.06 5.87 8.23
N ASN A 101 -5.40 6.48 7.23
CA ASN A 101 -6.08 7.19 6.15
C ASN A 101 -7.09 6.28 5.42
N ARG A 102 -6.71 5.04 5.07
CA ARG A 102 -7.61 4.06 4.43
C ARG A 102 -8.85 3.70 5.26
N ASN A 103 -8.76 3.73 6.60
CA ASN A 103 -9.93 3.49 7.44
C ASN A 103 -10.93 4.64 7.38
N ASN A 104 -10.43 5.87 7.26
CA ASN A 104 -11.27 7.06 7.13
C ASN A 104 -11.91 7.13 5.72
N THR A 105 -11.25 6.63 4.67
CA THR A 105 -11.77 6.57 3.28
C THR A 105 -13.08 5.81 3.15
N ALA A 106 -13.33 4.83 4.02
CA ALA A 106 -14.54 4.01 3.95
C ALA A 106 -15.77 4.66 4.62
N HIS A 107 -15.58 5.69 5.45
CA HIS A 107 -16.67 6.31 6.22
C HIS A 107 -17.04 7.71 5.73
N ASP A 108 -16.12 8.44 5.09
CA ASP A 108 -16.32 9.84 4.74
C ASP A 108 -15.93 10.11 3.28
N TYR A 109 -16.84 9.81 2.35
CA TYR A 109 -16.71 10.15 0.92
C TYR A 109 -17.00 11.66 0.69
N GLY A 110 -16.40 12.52 1.52
CA GLY A 110 -16.39 13.98 1.33
C GLY A 110 -15.24 14.43 0.40
N GLN A 111 -15.41 15.56 -0.29
CA GLN A 111 -14.38 16.10 -1.18
C GLN A 111 -13.05 16.41 -0.45
N ASP A 112 -13.14 16.93 0.78
CA ASP A 112 -11.97 17.29 1.59
C ASP A 112 -11.10 16.08 1.94
N PHE A 113 -11.73 14.93 2.18
CA PHE A 113 -11.03 13.69 2.51
C PHE A 113 -10.30 13.09 1.30
N ALA A 114 -10.94 13.10 0.14
CA ALA A 114 -10.33 12.62 -1.11
C ALA A 114 -9.10 13.48 -1.47
N ASN A 115 -9.20 14.79 -1.28
CA ASN A 115 -8.08 15.71 -1.50
C ASN A 115 -6.92 15.44 -0.54
N HIS A 116 -7.19 15.20 0.75
CA HIS A 116 -6.13 14.81 1.69
C HIS A 116 -5.44 13.50 1.28
N THR A 117 -6.21 12.47 0.94
CA THR A 117 -5.65 11.18 0.50
C THR A 117 -4.73 11.36 -0.70
N LEU A 118 -5.14 12.15 -1.71
CA LEU A 118 -4.34 12.41 -2.91
C LEU A 118 -2.95 12.98 -2.58
N THR A 119 -2.82 13.79 -1.52
CA THR A 119 -1.51 14.35 -1.12
C THR A 119 -0.53 13.28 -0.64
N LEU A 120 -1.02 12.15 -0.10
CA LEU A 120 -0.19 11.04 0.41
C LEU A 120 0.25 10.07 -0.69
N LEU A 121 -0.47 10.03 -1.82
CA LEU A 121 -0.29 8.99 -2.85
C LEU A 121 1.07 9.01 -3.57
N PRO A 122 1.74 10.16 -3.82
CA PRO A 122 3.07 10.18 -4.41
C PRO A 122 4.13 9.49 -3.55
N ASP A 123 4.10 9.71 -2.23
CA ASP A 123 5.04 9.07 -1.29
C ASP A 123 4.68 7.59 -1.10
N TYR A 124 3.38 7.30 -0.98
CA TYR A 124 2.88 5.94 -0.94
C TYR A 124 3.33 5.10 -2.14
N LEU A 125 3.27 5.66 -3.35
CA LEU A 125 3.70 4.97 -4.57
C LEU A 125 5.18 4.55 -4.50
N GLN A 126 6.04 5.43 -3.97
CA GLN A 126 7.46 5.11 -3.76
C GLN A 126 7.63 4.01 -2.71
N ASP A 127 6.94 4.12 -1.58
CA ASP A 127 6.98 3.13 -0.50
C ASP A 127 6.50 1.74 -0.96
N VAL A 128 5.46 1.66 -1.80
CA VAL A 128 4.98 0.39 -2.38
C VAL A 128 6.04 -0.26 -3.25
N ARG A 129 6.70 0.52 -4.11
CA ARG A 129 7.76 0.01 -5.00
C ARG A 129 8.97 -0.49 -4.21
N GLN A 130 9.37 0.25 -3.18
CA GLN A 130 10.46 -0.16 -2.28
C GLN A 130 10.10 -1.45 -1.53
N LEU A 131 8.91 -1.52 -0.94
CA LEU A 131 8.44 -2.71 -0.24
C LEU A 131 8.36 -3.92 -1.17
N ALA A 132 7.86 -3.76 -2.40
CA ALA A 132 7.82 -4.82 -3.39
C ALA A 132 9.23 -5.38 -3.69
N GLY A 133 10.22 -4.49 -3.84
CA GLY A 133 11.62 -4.89 -4.03
C GLY A 133 12.19 -5.66 -2.83
N HIS A 134 11.89 -5.24 -1.61
CA HIS A 134 12.31 -5.96 -0.40
C HIS A 134 11.64 -7.33 -0.28
N LEU A 135 10.31 -7.40 -0.49
CA LEU A 135 9.55 -8.65 -0.43
C LEU A 135 10.01 -9.67 -1.47
N GLN A 136 10.31 -9.24 -2.69
CA GLN A 136 10.81 -10.13 -3.73
C GLN A 136 12.13 -10.79 -3.30
N LYS A 137 13.08 -10.03 -2.76
CA LYS A 137 14.34 -10.57 -2.22
C LYS A 137 14.12 -11.63 -1.14
N VAL A 138 13.15 -11.41 -0.25
CA VAL A 138 12.81 -12.38 0.81
C VAL A 138 12.23 -13.66 0.22
N PHE A 139 11.35 -13.54 -0.76
CA PHE A 139 10.74 -14.70 -1.41
C PHE A 139 11.75 -15.50 -2.25
N ASP A 140 12.65 -14.81 -2.94
CA ASP A 140 13.73 -15.45 -3.71
C ASP A 140 14.71 -16.19 -2.79
N ALA A 141 15.05 -15.62 -1.63
CA ALA A 141 15.93 -16.28 -0.66
C ALA A 141 15.28 -17.48 0.06
N SER A 142 13.96 -17.61 -0.02
CA SER A 142 13.19 -18.69 0.61
C SER A 142 12.76 -19.79 -0.38
N ALA A 143 13.07 -19.64 -1.67
CA ALA A 143 12.75 -20.57 -2.75
C ALA A 143 13.84 -21.62 -2.92
#